data_AF-A0A974P0A7-F1
#
_entry.id   AF-A0A974P0A7-F1
#
_cell.length_a   1.000
_cell.length_b   1.000
_cell.length_c   1.000
_cell.angle_alpha   90.00
_cell.angle_beta   90.00
_cell.angle_gamma   90.00
#
_symmetry.space_group_name_H-M   'P 1'
#
loop_
_entity.id
_entity.type
_entity.pdbx_description
1 polymer ?
#
loop_
_entity_poly.entity_id
_entity_poly.type
_entity_poly.pdbx_seq_one_letter_code
_entity_poly.pdbx_strand_id
1 'polypeptide(L)' 'MVGSAQPSHVLLAMGVSINLAQSTIRFSLGHFTTEKDIETAIHAMERILRHGAGFTAR' A
#
# COMPACT_ATOMS: atom_id res chain seq x y z
N MET A 1 -19.88 1.07 -0.52
CA MET A 1 -18.51 0.57 -0.33
C MET A 1 -17.80 0.68 -1.68
N VAL A 2 -16.96 1.71 -1.86
CA VAL A 2 -16.25 1.91 -3.13
C VAL A 2 -14.83 1.40 -2.94
N GLY A 3 -14.65 0.12 -3.25
CA GLY A 3 -13.36 -0.47 -3.59
C GLY A 3 -13.55 -1.07 -4.96
N SER A 4 -13.36 -0.27 -6.00
CA SER A 4 -13.30 -0.81 -7.35
C SER A 4 -12.23 -1.91 -7.34
N ALA A 5 -12.61 -3.16 -7.58
CA ALA A 5 -11.69 -4.29 -7.71
C ALA A 5 -10.72 -4.12 -8.90
N GLN A 6 -10.84 -3.03 -9.66
CA GLN A 6 -9.96 -2.71 -10.76
C GLN A 6 -8.66 -2.07 -10.24
N PRO A 7 -7.50 -2.50 -10.79
CA PRO A 7 -6.21 -1.86 -10.51
C PRO A 7 -6.19 -0.38 -10.89
N SER A 8 -5.24 0.37 -10.34
CA SER A 8 -5.02 1.76 -10.74
C SER A 8 -4.65 1.86 -12.23
N HIS A 9 -5.50 2.54 -13.02
CA HIS A 9 -5.24 2.83 -14.43
C HIS A 9 -3.92 3.62 -14.64
N VAL A 10 -3.51 4.45 -13.68
CA VAL A 10 -2.23 5.17 -13.73
C VAL A 10 -1.05 4.22 -13.56
N LEU A 11 -1.11 3.28 -12.60
CA LEU A 11 -0.06 2.28 -12.44
C LEU A 11 0.08 1.41 -13.69
N LEU A 12 -1.05 1.00 -14.28
CA LEU A 12 -1.06 0.26 -15.54
C LEU A 12 -0.45 1.08 -16.69
N ALA A 13 -0.78 2.36 -16.82
CA ALA A 13 -0.22 3.24 -17.84
C ALA A 13 1.29 3.47 -17.68
N MET A 14 1.81 3.40 -16.45
CA MET A 14 3.25 3.41 -16.16
C MET A 14 3.95 2.07 -16.42
N GLY A 15 3.22 1.05 -16.89
CA GLY A 15 3.78 -0.29 -17.16
C GLY A 15 3.91 -1.18 -15.92
N VAL A 16 3.30 -0.81 -14.79
CA VAL A 16 3.29 -1.65 -13.59
C VAL A 16 2.40 -2.88 -13.84
N SER A 17 2.92 -4.06 -13.48
CA SER A 17 2.15 -5.31 -13.63
C SER A 17 0.84 -5.27 -12.85
N ILE A 18 -0.17 -5.99 -13.35
CA ILE A 18 -1.50 -6.07 -12.74
C ILE A 18 -1.45 -6.48 -11.26
N ASN A 19 -0.65 -7.49 -10.93
CA ASN A 19 -0.52 -8.03 -9.57
C ASN A 19 0.03 -6.96 -8.63
N LEU A 20 1.08 -6.24 -9.06
CA LEU A 20 1.69 -5.18 -8.25
C LEU A 20 0.76 -3.97 -8.12
N ALA A 21 0.04 -3.60 -9.19
CA ALA A 21 -0.93 -2.51 -9.17
C ALA A 21 -2.10 -2.79 -8.21
N GLN A 22 -2.49 -4.06 -8.05
CA GLN A 22 -3.52 -4.50 -7.10
C GLN A 22 -3.03 -4.51 -5.65
N SER A 23 -1.74 -4.77 -5.41
CA SER A 23 -1.13 -4.82 -4.08
C SER A 23 -0.43 -3.51 -3.66
N THR A 24 -0.70 -2.41 -4.36
CA THR A 24 -0.06 -1.10 -4.08
C THR A 24 -0.90 -0.27 -3.11
N ILE A 25 -0.23 0.35 -2.13
CA ILE A 25 -0.82 1.30 -1.19
C ILE A 25 -0.13 2.66 -1.38
N ARG A 26 -0.91 3.75 -1.45
CA ARG A 26 -0.39 5.12 -1.50
C ARG A 26 -0.63 5.82 -0.17
N PHE A 27 0.46 6.19 0.50
CA PHE A 27 0.41 7.12 1.63
C PHE A 27 0.55 8.56 1.11
N SER A 28 -0.30 9.46 1.59
CA SER A 28 -0.25 10.88 1.26
C SER A 28 -0.12 11.65 2.56
N LEU A 29 0.88 12.53 2.63
CA LEU A 29 1.23 13.30 3.81
C LEU A 29 0.75 14.74 3.61
N GLY A 30 0.51 15.45 4.71
CA GLY A 30 0.06 16.84 4.70
C GLY A 30 0.74 17.67 5.79
N HIS A 31 0.33 18.93 5.90
CA HIS A 31 0.96 19.89 6.81
C HIS A 31 0.96 19.47 8.28
N PHE A 32 -0.03 18.66 8.70
CA PHE A 32 -0.18 18.20 10.07
C PHE A 32 0.33 16.78 10.32
N THR A 33 0.95 16.13 9.32
CA THR A 33 1.53 14.80 9.51
C THR A 33 2.73 14.91 10.45
N THR A 34 2.70 14.11 11.52
CA THR A 34 3.76 14.06 12.53
C THR A 34 4.61 12.82 12.38
N GLU A 35 5.81 12.82 12.96
CA GLU A 35 6.68 11.63 13.04
C GLU A 35 5.97 10.44 13.70
N LYS A 36 5.19 10.71 14.75
CA LYS A 36 4.38 9.69 15.44
C LYS A 36 3.35 9.02 14.51
N ASP A 37 2.79 9.76 13.55
CA ASP A 37 1.87 9.18 12.57
C ASP A 37 2.61 8.21 11.63
N ILE A 38 3.84 8.55 11.25
CA ILE A 38 4.69 7.69 10.43
C ILE A 38 5.08 6.43 11.18
N GLU A 39 5.53 6.54 12.43
CA GLU A 39 5.83 5.39 13.29
C GLU A 39 4.63 4.46 13.44
N THR A 40 3.45 5.05 13.66
CA THR A 40 2.20 4.29 13.78
C THR A 40 1.88 3.53 12.49
N ALA A 41 2.04 4.17 11.33
CA ALA A 41 1.82 3.54 10.03
C ALA A 41 2.79 2.37 9.79
N ILE A 42 4.08 2.55 10.11
CA ILE A 42 5.11 1.50 10.00
C ILE A 42 4.75 0.30 10.87
N HIS A 43 4.43 0.52 12.15
CA HIS A 43 4.06 -0.58 13.06
C HIS A 43 2.79 -1.31 12.63
N ALA A 44 1.82 -0.60 12.05
CA ALA A 44 0.63 -1.23 11.46
C ALA A 44 1.00 -2.10 10.24
N MET A 45 1.81 -1.57 9.32
CA MET A 45 2.27 -2.30 8.14
C MET A 45 3.05 -3.56 8.51
N GLU A 46 3.97 -3.45 9.46
CA GLU A 46 4.70 -4.59 9.98
C GLU A 46 3.79 -5.69 10.54
N ARG A 47 2.76 -5.33 11.31
CA ARG A 47 1.78 -6.30 11.83
C ARG A 47 1.04 -6.99 10.68
N ILE A 48 0.62 -6.24 9.67
CA ILE A 48 -0.08 -6.79 8.50
C ILE A 48 0.84 -7.75 7.74
N LEU A 49 2.08 -7.36 7.47
CA LEU A 49 3.04 -8.18 6.74
C LEU A 49 3.43 -9.45 7.50
N ARG A 50 3.52 -9.40 8.83
CA ARG A 50 3.80 -10.59 9.67
C ARG A 50 2.64 -11.59 9.71
N HIS A 51 1.40 -11.12 9.62
CA HIS A 51 0.21 -11.99 9.69
C HIS A 51 -0.33 -12.40 8.31
N GLY A 52 -0.03 -11.64 7.27
CA GLY A 52 -0.35 -11.97 5.88
C GLY A 52 0.65 -12.97 5.31
N ALA A 53 0.36 -14.27 5.47
CA ALA A 53 1.05 -15.35 4.76
C ALA A 53 0.89 -15.17 3.24
N GLY A 54 1.87 -14.55 2.59
CA GLY A 54 1.84 -14.29 1.15
C GLY A 54 2.97 -13.39 0.64
N PHE A 55 3.67 -12.68 1.52
CA PHE A 55 4.89 -11.95 1.14
C PHE A 55 6.06 -12.92 1.03
N THR A 56 6.11 -13.67 -0.08
CA THR A 56 7.31 -14.39 -0.47
C THR A 56 8.31 -13.33 -0.91
N ALA A 57 9.25 -12.97 -0.02
CA ALA A 57 10.48 -12.32 -0.43
C ALA A 57 11.18 -13.27 -1.39
N ARG A 58 11.12 -12.97 -2.69
CA ARG A 58 12.10 -13.42 -3.66
C ARG A 58 13.18 -12.35 -3.76
#